data_AF-A0AAE9KLP1-F1
#
_entry.id   AF-A0AAE9KLP1-F1
#
_cell.length_a   1.000
_cell.length_b   1.000
_cell.length_c   1.000
_cell.angle_alpha   90.00
_cell.angle_beta   90.00
_cell.angle_gamma   90.00
#
_symmetry.space_group_name_H-M   'P 1'
#
loop_
_entity.id
_entity.type
_entity.pdbx_description
1 polymer ?
#
loop_
_entity_poly.entity_id
_entity_poly.type
_entity_poly.pdbx_seq_one_letter_code
_entity_poly.pdbx_strand_id
1 'polypeptide(L)'
;MTVISDVSRPKKVKRQPKQFVKTVNGVTLERQLVADARDQLEMQTGVWLKQPQLIELMEESGIDETLADFGEAETQIREMLADALAMKLVGRSWPKCGALYNAAEKSDVNFSSELDAAAKKAGYMVR
;
A
#
# COMPACT_ATOMS: atom_id res chain seq x y z
N MET A 1 5.07 40.71 -44.80
CA MET A 1 4.64 40.47 -43.42
C MET A 1 4.86 38.99 -43.12
N THR A 2 5.76 38.67 -42.20
CA THR A 2 6.09 37.27 -41.84
C THR A 2 5.65 37.07 -40.41
N VAL A 3 4.57 36.30 -40.21
CA VAL A 3 4.03 35.98 -38.88
C VAL A 3 4.88 34.86 -38.31
N ILE A 4 5.68 35.17 -37.30
CA ILE A 4 6.50 34.20 -36.58
C ILE A 4 5.59 33.56 -35.52
N SER A 5 5.26 32.30 -35.72
CA SER A 5 4.50 31.49 -34.77
C SER A 5 5.31 31.28 -33.49
N ASP A 6 4.78 31.75 -32.36
CA ASP A 6 5.37 31.59 -31.04
C ASP A 6 5.29 30.11 -30.62
N VAL A 7 6.38 29.37 -30.83
CA VAL A 7 6.50 27.98 -30.37
C VAL A 7 6.70 28.00 -28.86
N SER A 8 5.60 27.80 -28.14
CA SER A 8 5.55 27.71 -26.68
C SER A 8 6.58 26.69 -26.17
N ARG A 9 7.63 27.17 -25.48
CA ARG A 9 8.64 26.31 -24.85
C ARG A 9 7.99 25.51 -23.72
N PRO A 10 8.22 24.19 -23.60
CA PRO A 10 7.71 23.43 -22.48
C PRO A 10 8.32 23.97 -21.18
N LYS A 11 7.45 24.40 -20.25
CA LYS A 11 7.84 24.78 -18.88
C LYS A 11 8.72 23.67 -18.31
N LYS A 12 9.97 23.98 -17.94
CA LYS A 12 10.81 23.10 -17.12
C LYS A 12 10.06 22.86 -15.82
N VAL A 13 9.38 21.73 -15.72
CA VAL A 13 8.77 21.25 -14.48
C VAL A 13 9.91 21.12 -13.49
N LYS A 14 9.89 21.90 -12.40
CA LYS A 14 10.85 21.76 -11.30
C LYS A 14 10.68 20.34 -10.77
N ARG A 15 11.59 19.43 -11.13
CA ARG A 15 11.65 18.09 -10.54
C ARG A 15 11.86 18.30 -9.05
N GLN A 16 10.84 18.05 -8.25
CA GLN A 16 11.02 17.95 -6.81
C GLN A 16 12.04 16.83 -6.57
N PRO A 17 12.97 16.98 -5.62
CA PRO A 17 13.92 15.91 -5.31
C PRO A 17 13.11 14.67 -4.92
N LYS A 18 13.21 13.62 -5.72
CA LYS A 18 12.64 12.31 -5.40
C LYS A 18 13.27 11.87 -4.08
N GLN A 19 12.45 11.82 -3.03
CA GLN A 19 12.88 11.31 -1.73
C GLN A 19 12.78 9.80 -1.80
N PHE A 20 13.85 9.11 -1.41
CA PHE A 20 13.91 7.65 -1.43
C PHE A 20 13.98 7.11 -0.02
N VAL A 21 13.47 5.89 0.13
CA VAL A 21 13.53 5.09 1.35
C VAL A 21 14.24 3.80 1.01
N LYS A 22 15.17 3.39 1.87
CA LYS A 22 15.84 2.09 1.74
C LYS A 22 15.22 1.10 2.71
N THR A 23 14.89 -0.07 2.19
CA THR A 23 14.50 -1.22 3.00
C THR A 23 15.75 -1.99 3.44
N VAL A 24 15.59 -2.82 4.47
CA VAL A 24 16.66 -3.70 4.98
C VAL A 24 17.07 -4.77 3.96
N ASN A 25 16.17 -5.13 3.03
CA ASN A 25 16.45 -6.03 1.91
C ASN A 25 17.33 -5.36 0.82
N GLY A 26 17.68 -4.08 0.99
CA GLY A 26 18.52 -3.33 0.05
C GLY A 26 17.74 -2.68 -1.09
N VAL A 27 16.40 -2.73 -1.05
CA VAL A 27 15.53 -2.13 -2.06
C VAL A 27 15.40 -0.62 -1.81
N THR A 28 15.45 0.17 -2.88
CA THR A 28 15.28 1.63 -2.81
C THR A 28 13.94 2.02 -3.42
N LEU A 29 13.01 2.46 -2.59
CA LEU A 29 11.66 2.85 -2.98
C LEU A 29 11.49 4.35 -2.98
N GLU A 30 10.72 4.89 -3.92
CA GLU A 30 10.31 6.30 -3.86
C GLU A 30 9.34 6.51 -2.70
N ARG A 31 9.57 7.56 -1.91
CA ARG A 31 8.76 7.89 -0.73
C ARG A 31 7.29 8.11 -1.10
N GLN A 32 7.04 8.67 -2.28
CA GLN A 32 5.69 8.87 -2.79
C GLN A 32 4.98 7.54 -3.03
N LEU A 33 5.67 6.57 -3.63
CA LEU A 33 5.14 5.25 -3.88
C LEU A 33 4.88 4.44 -2.59
N VAL A 34 5.71 4.63 -1.55
CA VAL A 34 5.42 4.10 -0.21
C VAL A 34 4.16 4.75 0.39
N ALA A 35 3.95 6.06 0.14
CA ALA A 35 2.74 6.75 0.59
C ALA A 35 1.49 6.29 -0.17
N ASP A 36 1.59 6.12 -1.49
CA ASP A 36 0.50 5.62 -2.32
C ASP A 36 0.11 4.18 -1.89
N ALA A 37 1.09 3.32 -1.64
CA ALA A 37 0.86 1.97 -1.12
C ALA A 37 0.15 1.98 0.25
N ARG A 38 0.51 2.90 1.13
CA ARG A 38 -0.17 3.09 2.42
C ARG A 38 -1.63 3.48 2.22
N ASP A 39 -1.87 4.47 1.35
CA ASP A 39 -3.21 5.02 1.16
C ASP A 39 -4.13 3.98 0.50
N GLN A 40 -3.60 3.18 -0.44
CA GLN A 40 -4.31 2.02 -1.01
C GLN A 40 -4.63 0.95 0.04
N LEU A 41 -3.70 0.67 0.96
CA LEU A 41 -3.90 -0.29 2.04
C LEU A 41 -4.96 0.20 3.05
N GLU A 42 -4.92 1.48 3.42
CA GLU A 42 -5.95 2.10 4.28
C GLU A 42 -7.33 2.01 3.62
N MET A 43 -7.43 2.32 2.32
CA MET A 43 -8.70 2.22 1.59
C MET A 43 -9.26 0.81 1.54
N GLN A 44 -8.42 -0.23 1.49
CA GLN A 44 -8.86 -1.62 1.45
C GLN A 44 -9.16 -2.20 2.83
N THR A 45 -8.39 -1.81 3.85
CA THR A 45 -8.41 -2.48 5.17
C THR A 45 -9.00 -1.64 6.29
N GLY A 46 -9.11 -0.32 6.12
CA GLY A 46 -9.44 0.63 7.19
C GLY A 46 -8.31 0.85 8.21
N VAL A 47 -7.17 0.17 8.05
CA VAL A 47 -6.03 0.25 8.97
C VAL A 47 -4.99 1.22 8.42
N TRP A 48 -4.65 2.23 9.22
CA TRP A 48 -3.59 3.17 8.92
C TRP A 48 -2.28 2.76 9.58
N LEU A 49 -1.28 2.49 8.74
CA LEU A 49 0.08 2.15 9.16
C LEU A 49 1.01 3.35 9.03
N LYS A 50 1.88 3.55 10.01
CA LYS A 50 2.99 4.51 9.89
C LYS A 50 3.97 3.99 8.84
N GLN A 51 4.70 4.91 8.21
CA GLN A 51 5.71 4.56 7.20
C GLN A 51 6.68 3.44 7.65
N PRO A 52 7.25 3.45 8.87
CA PRO A 52 8.11 2.36 9.33
C PRO A 52 7.39 1.01 9.46
N GLN A 53 6.12 1.00 9.89
CA GLN A 53 5.33 -0.23 10.05
C GLN A 53 4.96 -0.83 8.70
N LEU A 54 4.67 0.03 7.71
CA LEU A 54 4.42 -0.41 6.34
C LEU A 54 5.69 -0.99 5.70
N ILE A 55 6.84 -0.34 5.90
CA ILE A 55 8.12 -0.83 5.39
C ILE A 55 8.46 -2.18 6.02
N GLU A 56 8.33 -2.32 7.33
CA GLU A 56 8.55 -3.59 8.03
C GLU A 56 7.61 -4.69 7.49
N LEU A 57 6.34 -4.37 7.25
CA LEU A 57 5.40 -5.32 6.64
C LEU A 57 5.86 -5.73 5.23
N MET A 58 6.30 -4.78 4.41
CA MET A 58 6.82 -5.05 3.07
C MET A 58 8.08 -5.90 3.10
N GLU A 59 9.00 -5.61 4.01
CA GLU A 59 10.26 -6.32 4.18
C GLU A 59 10.06 -7.77 4.60
N GLU A 60 9.16 -8.02 5.55
CA GLU A 60 8.83 -9.36 6.04
C GLU A 60 8.16 -10.23 4.98
N SER A 61 7.45 -9.61 4.03
CA SER A 61 6.65 -10.29 3.01
C SER A 61 7.27 -10.27 1.61
N GLY A 62 8.41 -9.59 1.43
CA GLY A 62 9.06 -9.40 0.12
C GLY A 62 8.26 -8.51 -0.85
N ILE A 63 7.29 -7.74 -0.35
CA ILE A 63 6.50 -6.81 -1.16
C ILE A 63 7.35 -5.63 -1.60
N ASP A 64 8.40 -5.27 -0.86
CA ASP A 64 9.29 -4.18 -1.23
C ASP A 64 9.98 -4.41 -2.56
N GLU A 65 10.46 -5.63 -2.84
CA GLU A 65 11.01 -6.02 -4.15
C GLU A 65 9.95 -5.90 -5.24
N THR A 66 8.76 -6.45 -4.99
CA THR A 66 7.65 -6.41 -5.96
C THR A 66 7.22 -4.97 -6.25
N LEU A 67 7.16 -4.12 -5.23
CA LEU A 67 6.78 -2.71 -5.37
C LEU A 67 7.85 -1.91 -6.13
N ALA A 68 9.13 -2.25 -5.97
CA ALA A 68 10.21 -1.65 -6.76
C ALA A 68 10.16 -2.08 -8.24
N ASP A 69 9.82 -3.34 -8.51
CA ASP A 69 9.73 -3.88 -9.87
C ASP A 69 8.55 -3.27 -10.65
N PHE A 70 7.39 -3.12 -10.00
CA PHE A 70 6.21 -2.52 -10.62
C PHE A 70 6.31 -1.00 -10.71
N GLY A 71 6.95 -0.35 -9.73
CA GLY A 71 7.09 1.11 -9.70
C GLY A 71 5.78 1.85 -9.42
N GLU A 72 4.69 1.15 -9.11
CA GLU A 72 3.38 1.69 -8.75
C GLU A 72 2.66 0.79 -7.73
N ALA A 73 1.84 1.38 -6.86
CA ALA A 73 1.01 0.66 -5.90
C ALA A 73 -0.29 0.16 -6.56
N GLU A 74 -0.16 -0.78 -7.49
CA GLU A 74 -1.29 -1.34 -8.24
C GLU A 74 -2.18 -2.28 -7.38
N THR A 75 -3.27 -2.76 -7.97
CA THR A 75 -4.22 -3.71 -7.36
C THR A 75 -3.52 -4.94 -6.76
N GLN A 76 -2.51 -5.49 -7.44
CA GLN A 76 -1.78 -6.65 -6.93
C GLN A 76 -0.99 -6.31 -5.65
N ILE A 77 -0.27 -5.18 -5.63
CA ILE A 77 0.45 -4.72 -4.44
C ILE A 77 -0.51 -4.48 -3.29
N ARG A 78 -1.66 -3.83 -3.56
CA ARG A 78 -2.68 -3.58 -2.54
C ARG A 78 -3.23 -4.87 -1.93
N GLU A 79 -3.51 -5.88 -2.76
CA GLU A 79 -3.97 -7.19 -2.29
C GLU A 79 -2.89 -7.92 -1.49
N MET A 80 -1.64 -7.91 -1.94
CA MET A 80 -0.51 -8.51 -1.22
C MET A 80 -0.31 -7.83 0.13
N LEU A 81 -0.40 -6.50 0.20
CA LEU A 81 -0.28 -5.75 1.46
C LEU A 81 -1.41 -6.06 2.43
N ALA A 82 -2.64 -6.16 1.93
CA ALA A 82 -3.79 -6.53 2.74
C ALA A 82 -3.68 -7.97 3.27
N ASP A 83 -3.20 -8.89 2.44
CA ASP A 83 -2.95 -10.29 2.84
C ASP A 83 -1.83 -10.41 3.86
N ALA A 84 -0.70 -9.74 3.64
CA ALA A 84 0.41 -9.69 4.59
C ALA A 84 -0.04 -9.11 5.94
N LEU A 85 -0.82 -8.02 5.92
CA LEU A 85 -1.35 -7.40 7.14
C LEU A 85 -2.28 -8.36 7.90
N ALA A 86 -3.19 -9.02 7.18
CA ALA A 86 -4.10 -10.00 7.76
C ALA A 86 -3.36 -11.22 8.34
N MET A 87 -2.37 -11.74 7.62
CA MET A 87 -1.53 -12.83 8.11
C MET A 87 -0.75 -12.41 9.37
N LYS A 88 -0.21 -11.20 9.40
CA LYS A 88 0.54 -10.68 10.56
C LYS A 88 -0.35 -10.48 11.79
N LEU A 89 -1.58 -10.01 11.60
CA LEU A 89 -2.47 -9.62 12.71
C LEU A 89 -3.40 -10.74 13.18
N VAL A 90 -4.00 -11.47 12.24
CA VAL A 90 -5.06 -12.46 12.50
C VAL A 90 -4.57 -13.88 12.20
N GLY A 91 -3.43 -14.05 11.52
CA GLY A 91 -2.90 -15.37 11.15
C GLY A 91 -3.71 -16.05 10.04
N ARG A 92 -4.47 -15.27 9.27
CA ARG A 92 -5.32 -15.75 8.16
C ARG A 92 -5.18 -14.80 6.98
N SER A 93 -5.38 -15.33 5.78
CA SER A 93 -5.33 -14.53 4.54
C SER A 93 -6.45 -13.51 4.45
N TRP A 94 -6.21 -12.44 3.71
CA TRP A 94 -7.23 -11.44 3.39
C TRP A 94 -8.34 -12.08 2.54
N PRO A 95 -9.62 -11.91 2.91
CA PRO A 95 -10.73 -12.47 2.14
C PRO A 95 -10.77 -11.82 0.75
N LYS A 96 -10.68 -12.63 -0.31
CA LYS A 96 -10.81 -12.16 -1.69
C LYS A 96 -12.23 -11.65 -1.95
N CYS A 97 -12.36 -10.57 -2.73
CA CYS A 97 -13.66 -10.06 -3.19
C CYS A 97 -14.47 -11.20 -3.86
N GLY A 98 -15.47 -11.73 -3.14
CA GLY A 98 -16.26 -12.89 -3.55
C GLY A 98 -16.46 -13.93 -2.44
N ALA A 99 -15.53 -14.04 -1.48
CA ALA A 99 -15.69 -14.89 -0.30
C ALA A 99 -16.76 -14.34 0.65
N LEU A 100 -16.75 -13.01 0.87
CA LEU A 100 -17.73 -12.29 1.70
C LEU A 100 -19.18 -12.44 1.21
N TYR A 101 -19.40 -12.68 -0.09
CA TYR A 101 -20.74 -12.85 -0.68
C TYR A 101 -21.27 -14.30 -0.56
N ASN A 102 -20.37 -15.27 -0.35
CA ASN A 102 -20.70 -16.68 -0.10
C ASN A 102 -20.63 -16.99 1.41
N ALA A 103 -21.05 -16.04 2.24
CA ALA A 103 -21.10 -16.17 3.70
C ALA A 103 -22.17 -17.19 4.15
N ALA A 104 -21.95 -18.46 3.84
CA ALA A 104 -22.56 -19.58 4.56
C ALA A 104 -21.78 -19.87 5.86
N GLU A 105 -20.51 -19.45 5.95
CA GLU A 105 -19.71 -19.55 7.16
C GLU A 105 -19.76 -18.24 7.96
N LYS A 106 -20.22 -18.35 9.22
CA LYS A 106 -20.33 -17.25 10.19
C LYS A 106 -18.99 -16.59 10.55
N SER A 107 -17.86 -17.10 10.04
CA SER A 107 -16.50 -16.62 10.30
C SER A 107 -16.14 -15.33 9.56
N ASP A 108 -16.71 -15.09 8.38
CA ASP A 108 -16.35 -13.92 7.56
C ASP A 108 -17.04 -12.62 8.00
N VAL A 109 -18.17 -12.73 8.71
CA VAL A 109 -18.94 -11.57 9.20
C VAL A 109 -18.17 -10.75 10.25
N ASN A 110 -17.18 -11.37 10.91
CA ASN A 110 -16.40 -10.75 11.97
C ASN A 110 -14.94 -10.47 11.59
N PHE A 111 -14.49 -10.82 10.37
CA PHE A 111 -13.07 -10.70 10.00
C PHE A 111 -12.56 -9.25 10.12
N SER A 112 -13.33 -8.27 9.63
CA SER A 112 -12.97 -6.85 9.77
C SER A 112 -12.88 -6.43 11.24
N SER A 113 -13.81 -6.89 12.10
CA SER A 113 -13.78 -6.57 13.53
C SER A 113 -12.61 -7.25 14.26
N GLU A 114 -12.25 -8.48 13.87
CA GLU A 114 -11.07 -9.19 14.39
C GLU A 114 -9.77 -8.51 13.97
N LEU A 115 -9.68 -8.10 12.70
CA LEU A 115 -8.56 -7.32 12.18
C LEU A 115 -8.43 -5.99 12.92
N ASP A 116 -9.52 -5.26 13.10
CA ASP A 116 -9.54 -3.98 13.82
C ASP A 116 -9.07 -4.14 15.27
N ALA A 117 -9.54 -5.19 15.95
CA ALA A 117 -9.12 -5.51 17.31
C ALA A 117 -7.62 -5.86 17.38
N ALA A 118 -7.14 -6.67 16.43
CA ALA A 118 -5.73 -7.04 16.34
C ALA A 118 -4.85 -5.83 15.99
N ALA A 119 -5.28 -4.99 15.06
CA ALA A 119 -4.60 -3.76 14.67
C ALA A 119 -4.49 -2.78 15.86
N LYS A 120 -5.57 -2.58 16.61
CA LYS A 120 -5.55 -1.77 17.84
C LYS A 120 -4.60 -2.35 18.88
N LYS A 121 -4.58 -3.68 19.05
CA LYS A 121 -3.66 -4.37 19.98
C LYS A 121 -2.19 -4.24 19.56
N ALA A 122 -1.92 -4.22 18.26
CA ALA A 122 -0.60 -3.97 17.69
C ALA A 122 -0.20 -2.47 17.71
N GLY A 123 -1.09 -1.58 18.16
CA GLY A 123 -0.83 -0.14 18.23
C GLY A 123 -0.95 0.58 16.88
N TYR A 124 -1.66 -0.02 15.92
CA TYR A 124 -2.03 0.63 14.65
C TYR A 124 -3.27 1.50 14.83
N MET A 125 -3.40 2.52 13.98
CA MET A 125 -4.63 3.31 13.94
C MET A 125 -5.64 2.62 13.04
N VAL A 126 -6.87 2.50 13.53
CA VAL A 126 -8.01 1.93 12.81
C VAL A 126 -9.05 3.03 12.69
N ARG A 127 -9.61 3.21 11.49
CA ARG A 127 -10.49 4.34 11.16
C ARG A 127 -11.96 3.96 11.13
#